data_AF-A0AAN8QEC8-F1
#
_entry.id   AF-A0AAN8QEC8-F1
#
_cell.length_a   1.000
_cell.length_b   1.000
_cell.length_c   1.000
_cell.angle_alpha   90.00
_cell.angle_beta   90.00
_cell.angle_gamma   90.00
#
_symmetry.space_group_name_H-M   'P 1'
#
loop_
_entity.id
_entity.type
_entity.pdbx_description
1 polymer ?
#
loop_
_entity_poly.entity_id
_entity_poly.type
_entity_poly.pdbx_seq_one_letter_code
_entity_poly.pdbx_strand_id
1 'polypeptide(L)'
;MAALMQLFNFLLCLQIVYSNLKENELQTAYVTYSYTSKTFSVVDYEVKEWVAKAEFQNSVNKTCWAFLDVTTSSSYNSSSQAYAAGLVEGYITRDLIAMSWQNTVAGYCTSPYSDYCTRLQTFLQTNYKWVMEQIKQNPDSPYWHNVEMFYAQLMGLEDGYLGTGPGKVHYDLDVFGMYMLQIGGDLEDLESALHKPQQSRVLGSGSCSALIKLLPDFSDLYVAQDTWSGFNSMLRILKRYNFSYTMTDSTSGKKNFTTFNYDFTIYFKK
;
A
#
# COMPACT_ATOMS: atom_id res chain seq x y z
N MET A 1 -40.53 -26.90 8.17
CA MET A 1 -40.57 -25.44 8.43
C MET A 1 -39.22 -24.87 8.84
N ALA A 2 -38.53 -25.40 9.86
CA ALA A 2 -37.24 -24.86 10.32
C ALA A 2 -36.12 -24.80 9.26
N ALA A 3 -35.95 -25.86 8.46
CA ALA A 3 -34.94 -25.89 7.39
C ALA A 3 -35.20 -24.86 6.26
N LEU A 4 -36.47 -24.61 5.95
CA LEU A 4 -36.86 -23.62 4.93
C LEU A 4 -36.62 -22.19 5.43
N MET A 5 -36.81 -21.96 6.74
CA MET A 5 -36.53 -20.68 7.40
C MET A 5 -35.03 -20.41 7.51
N GLN A 6 -34.22 -21.45 7.74
CA GLN A 6 -32.76 -21.37 7.72
C GLN A 6 -32.22 -21.08 6.31
N LEU A 7 -32.76 -21.73 5.27
CA LEU A 7 -32.39 -21.47 3.88
C LEU A 7 -32.76 -20.05 3.45
N PHE A 8 -33.95 -19.57 3.85
CA PHE A 8 -34.39 -18.20 3.60
C PHE A 8 -33.49 -17.18 4.28
N ASN A 9 -33.16 -17.36 5.56
CA ASN A 9 -32.24 -16.47 6.27
C ASN A 9 -30.82 -16.48 5.68
N PHE A 10 -30.33 -17.63 5.22
CA PHE A 10 -29.05 -17.74 4.53
C PHE A 10 -29.05 -16.99 3.19
N LEU A 11 -30.10 -17.15 2.39
CA LEU A 11 -30.28 -16.44 1.12
C LEU A 11 -30.44 -14.92 1.32
N LEU A 12 -31.15 -14.51 2.38
CA LEU A 12 -31.31 -13.10 2.74
C LEU A 12 -29.97 -12.48 3.16
N CYS A 13 -29.17 -13.19 3.98
CA CYS A 13 -27.82 -12.77 4.32
C CYS A 13 -26.92 -12.68 3.08
N LEU A 14 -27.00 -13.65 2.16
CA LEU A 14 -26.27 -13.62 0.89
C LEU A 14 -26.68 -12.43 0.03
N GLN A 15 -27.97 -12.13 -0.09
CA GLN A 15 -28.44 -10.96 -0.82
C GLN A 15 -27.95 -9.66 -0.20
N ILE A 16 -27.97 -9.53 1.13
CA ILE A 16 -27.45 -8.36 1.84
C ILE A 16 -25.95 -8.20 1.59
N VAL A 17 -25.17 -9.29 1.64
CA VAL A 17 -23.73 -9.27 1.34
C VAL A 17 -23.48 -8.85 -0.11
N TYR A 18 -24.19 -9.42 -1.08
CA TYR A 18 -24.06 -9.05 -2.49
C TYR A 18 -24.49 -7.61 -2.78
N SER A 19 -25.54 -7.11 -2.13
CA SER A 19 -26.01 -5.73 -2.32
C SER A 19 -25.07 -4.66 -1.75
N ASN A 20 -24.18 -5.04 -0.83
CA ASN A 20 -23.19 -4.12 -0.25
C ASN A 20 -21.85 -4.08 -1.02
N LEU A 21 -21.67 -4.95 -2.03
CA LEU A 21 -20.51 -4.89 -2.90
C LEU A 21 -20.71 -3.75 -3.89
N LYS A 22 -20.09 -2.60 -3.62
CA LYS A 22 -20.00 -1.42 -4.51
C LYS A 22 -19.06 -1.69 -5.69
N GLU A 23 -19.34 -2.76 -6.42
CA GLU A 23 -18.51 -3.18 -7.54
C GLU A 23 -18.73 -2.25 -8.73
N ASN A 24 -17.63 -1.84 -9.36
CA ASN A 24 -17.59 -0.96 -10.53
C ASN A 24 -18.19 0.45 -10.32
N GLU A 25 -18.58 0.80 -9.10
CA GLU A 25 -18.98 2.14 -8.68
C GLU A 25 -17.75 2.96 -8.23
N LEU A 26 -17.78 4.26 -8.50
CA LEU A 26 -16.77 5.18 -7.99
C LEU A 26 -17.05 5.48 -6.52
N GLN A 27 -16.08 5.16 -5.66
CA GLN A 27 -16.11 5.43 -4.23
C GLN A 27 -15.12 6.56 -3.92
N THR A 28 -15.46 7.42 -2.96
CA THR A 28 -14.58 8.51 -2.53
C THR A 28 -14.49 8.52 -1.01
N ALA A 29 -13.27 8.70 -0.50
CA ALA A 29 -13.02 8.90 0.93
C ALA A 29 -12.05 10.06 1.13
N TYR A 30 -12.15 10.70 2.30
CA TYR A 30 -11.35 11.84 2.69
C TYR A 30 -10.75 11.61 4.06
N VAL A 31 -9.57 12.15 4.31
CA VAL A 31 -8.95 12.21 5.63
C VAL A 31 -8.98 13.64 6.13
N THR A 32 -9.63 13.86 7.27
CA THR A 32 -9.66 15.14 7.98
C THR A 32 -8.65 15.13 9.12
N TYR A 33 -8.19 16.32 9.54
CA TYR A 33 -7.28 16.46 10.68
C TYR A 33 -7.86 17.41 11.72
N SER A 34 -7.95 16.93 12.96
CA SER A 34 -8.38 17.73 14.11
C SER A 34 -7.17 18.34 14.79
N TYR A 35 -7.06 19.67 14.78
CA TYR A 35 -6.00 20.40 15.48
C TYR A 35 -6.09 20.28 17.01
N THR A 36 -7.30 20.06 17.54
CA THR A 36 -7.53 19.94 19.00
C THR A 36 -7.04 18.60 19.52
N SER A 37 -7.42 17.49 18.88
CA SER A 37 -7.02 16.14 19.29
C SER A 37 -5.71 15.67 18.65
N LYS A 38 -5.20 16.40 17.65
CA LYS A 38 -4.03 16.05 16.83
C LYS A 38 -4.17 14.66 16.22
N THR A 39 -5.33 14.39 15.62
CA THR A 39 -5.68 13.07 15.08
C THR A 39 -6.31 13.19 13.69
N PHE A 40 -6.17 12.11 12.92
CA PHE A 40 -6.76 11.95 11.59
C PHE A 40 -8.05 11.12 11.67
N SER A 41 -9.04 11.45 10.85
CA SER A 41 -10.29 10.70 10.73
C SER A 41 -10.64 10.52 9.26
N VAL A 42 -11.00 9.29 8.89
CA VAL A 42 -11.52 8.99 7.55
C VAL A 42 -13.02 9.23 7.51
N VAL A 43 -13.50 9.88 6.46
CA VAL A 43 -14.92 10.15 6.19
C VAL A 43 -15.25 9.84 4.73
N ASP A 44 -16.47 9.41 4.46
CA ASP A 44 -16.98 9.03 3.13
C ASP A 44 -17.97 10.06 2.55
N TYR A 45 -18.05 11.24 3.16
CA TYR A 45 -18.80 12.38 2.67
C TYR A 45 -17.85 13.53 2.30
N GLU A 46 -18.31 14.37 1.37
CA GLU A 46 -17.52 15.51 0.89
C GLU A 46 -17.23 16.52 2.02
N VAL A 47 -15.97 16.91 2.13
CA VAL A 47 -15.49 17.89 3.10
C VAL A 47 -14.67 18.97 2.39
N LYS A 48 -14.74 20.20 2.90
CA LYS A 48 -13.97 21.33 2.33
C LYS A 48 -12.49 21.27 2.64
N GLU A 49 -12.14 20.79 3.83
CA GLU A 49 -10.76 20.69 4.31
C GLU A 49 -10.42 19.22 4.54
N TRP A 50 -9.43 18.73 3.80
CA TRP A 50 -8.93 17.36 3.90
C TRP A 50 -7.41 17.35 3.69
N VAL A 51 -6.75 16.39 4.34
CA VAL A 51 -5.32 16.12 4.22
C VAL A 51 -5.05 15.25 3.01
N ALA A 52 -5.85 14.20 2.83
CA ALA A 52 -5.83 13.31 1.68
C ALA A 52 -7.26 12.99 1.21
N LYS A 53 -7.39 12.71 -0.08
CA LYS A 53 -8.60 12.23 -0.75
C LYS A 53 -8.21 10.98 -1.53
N ALA A 54 -9.07 9.96 -1.53
CA ALA A 54 -8.96 8.84 -2.44
C ALA A 54 -10.22 8.67 -3.28
N GLU A 55 -10.03 8.26 -4.53
CA GLU A 55 -11.09 7.81 -5.43
C GLU A 55 -10.79 6.38 -5.88
N PHE A 56 -11.72 5.46 -5.65
CA PHE A 56 -11.50 4.05 -5.88
C PHE A 56 -12.65 3.45 -6.70
N GLN A 57 -12.30 2.67 -7.72
CA GLN A 57 -13.24 1.91 -8.51
C GLN A 57 -12.78 0.47 -8.63
N ASN A 58 -13.55 -0.46 -8.04
CA ASN A 58 -13.26 -1.88 -8.16
C ASN A 58 -13.90 -2.45 -9.43
N SER A 59 -13.14 -2.51 -10.52
CA SER A 59 -13.59 -3.11 -11.80
C SER A 59 -12.95 -4.48 -12.08
N VAL A 60 -12.46 -5.19 -11.05
CA VAL A 60 -11.67 -6.42 -11.21
C VAL A 60 -12.42 -7.50 -12.00
N ASN A 61 -13.72 -7.73 -11.76
CA ASN A 61 -14.43 -8.76 -12.54
C ASN A 61 -14.71 -8.36 -13.99
N LYS A 62 -14.64 -7.05 -14.32
CA LYS A 62 -14.90 -6.54 -15.67
C LYS A 62 -13.63 -6.37 -16.49
N THR A 63 -12.56 -5.86 -15.88
CA THR A 63 -11.32 -5.45 -16.57
C THR A 63 -10.08 -6.17 -16.06
N CYS A 64 -10.21 -6.97 -15.00
CA CYS A 64 -9.10 -7.52 -14.23
C CYS A 64 -8.22 -6.44 -13.54
N TRP A 65 -8.78 -5.24 -13.35
CA TRP A 65 -8.12 -4.12 -12.67
C TRP A 65 -9.11 -3.38 -11.76
N ALA A 66 -8.64 -2.99 -10.58
CA ALA A 66 -9.21 -1.85 -9.86
C ALA A 66 -8.38 -0.59 -10.14
N PHE A 67 -8.97 0.57 -9.91
CA PHE A 67 -8.34 1.87 -10.12
C PHE A 67 -8.39 2.66 -8.82
N LEU A 68 -7.27 3.24 -8.43
CA LEU A 68 -7.15 4.08 -7.24
C LEU A 68 -6.46 5.38 -7.61
N ASP A 69 -7.04 6.50 -7.23
CA ASP A 69 -6.39 7.80 -7.17
C ASP A 69 -6.25 8.20 -5.71
N VAL A 70 -5.07 8.66 -5.30
CA VAL A 70 -4.88 9.33 -4.00
C VAL A 70 -4.24 10.69 -4.24
N THR A 71 -4.88 11.74 -3.72
CA THR A 71 -4.39 13.12 -3.77
C THR A 71 -4.18 13.66 -2.37
N THR A 72 -3.08 14.39 -2.13
CA THR A 72 -2.83 15.08 -0.83
C THR A 72 -2.84 16.60 -0.96
N SER A 73 -3.25 17.27 0.12
CA SER A 73 -3.31 18.72 0.22
C SER A 73 -1.97 19.31 0.68
N SER A 74 -1.49 20.33 -0.04
CA SER A 74 -0.26 21.06 0.28
C SER A 74 -0.35 21.90 1.56
N SER A 75 -1.53 22.03 2.16
CA SER A 75 -1.75 22.78 3.41
C SER A 75 -1.20 22.09 4.66
N TYR A 76 -0.75 20.84 4.54
CA TYR A 76 -0.25 20.03 5.65
C TYR A 76 1.23 19.67 5.46
N ASN A 77 1.93 19.36 6.55
CA ASN A 77 3.33 18.90 6.47
C ASN A 77 3.44 17.52 5.79
N SER A 78 4.61 17.21 5.23
CA SER A 78 4.84 15.98 4.45
C SER A 78 4.48 14.71 5.23
N SER A 79 4.87 14.56 6.50
CA SER A 79 4.58 13.36 7.29
C SER A 79 3.07 13.16 7.51
N SER A 80 2.33 14.25 7.74
CA SER A 80 0.86 14.21 7.82
C SER A 80 0.22 13.86 6.48
N GLN A 81 0.74 14.39 5.37
CA GLN A 81 0.26 14.03 4.03
C GLN A 81 0.50 12.55 3.72
N ALA A 82 1.71 12.04 3.97
CA ALA A 82 2.09 10.65 3.71
C ALA A 82 1.25 9.68 4.54
N TYR A 83 1.14 9.92 5.85
CA TYR A 83 0.28 9.12 6.73
C TYR A 83 -1.19 9.16 6.29
N ALA A 84 -1.73 10.34 5.97
CA ALA A 84 -3.11 10.46 5.50
C ALA A 84 -3.36 9.76 4.15
N ALA A 85 -2.38 9.79 3.23
CA ALA A 85 -2.44 9.08 1.96
C ALA A 85 -2.52 7.56 2.17
N GLY A 86 -1.68 7.02 3.05
CA GLY A 86 -1.76 5.62 3.47
C GLY A 86 -3.12 5.30 4.12
N LEU A 87 -3.55 6.14 5.05
CA LEU A 87 -4.79 5.95 5.81
C LEU A 87 -6.03 5.86 4.91
N VAL A 88 -6.15 6.77 3.94
CA VAL A 88 -7.28 6.75 3.02
C VAL A 88 -7.23 5.56 2.05
N GLU A 89 -6.03 5.17 1.59
CA GLU A 89 -5.84 3.99 0.75
C GLU A 89 -6.20 2.70 1.48
N GLY A 90 -5.67 2.51 2.69
CA GLY A 90 -5.92 1.32 3.51
C GLY A 90 -7.40 1.18 3.85
N TYR A 91 -8.08 2.30 4.10
CA TYR A 91 -9.51 2.32 4.33
C TYR A 91 -10.30 1.92 3.08
N ILE A 92 -10.08 2.60 1.95
CA ILE A 92 -10.94 2.45 0.76
C ILE A 92 -10.66 1.16 -0.01
N THR A 93 -9.47 0.57 0.14
CA THR A 93 -9.07 -0.67 -0.54
C THR A 93 -9.02 -1.89 0.39
N ARG A 94 -9.56 -1.78 1.61
CA ARG A 94 -9.48 -2.79 2.68
C ARG A 94 -9.80 -4.21 2.22
N ASP A 95 -10.88 -4.38 1.45
CA ASP A 95 -11.31 -5.70 0.98
C ASP A 95 -10.30 -6.35 0.03
N LEU A 96 -9.74 -5.56 -0.90
CA LEU A 96 -8.69 -6.03 -1.81
C LEU A 96 -7.38 -6.32 -1.05
N ILE A 97 -7.02 -5.52 -0.05
CA ILE A 97 -5.86 -5.79 0.82
C ILE A 97 -6.07 -7.12 1.56
N ALA A 98 -7.24 -7.34 2.17
CA ALA A 98 -7.54 -8.58 2.90
C ALA A 98 -7.44 -9.81 1.99
N MET A 99 -8.03 -9.76 0.80
CA MET A 99 -7.93 -10.86 -0.16
C MET A 99 -6.50 -11.07 -0.66
N SER A 100 -5.77 -9.99 -0.96
CA SER A 100 -4.36 -10.06 -1.37
C SER A 100 -3.49 -10.69 -0.28
N TRP A 101 -3.70 -10.29 0.98
CA TRP A 101 -3.03 -10.85 2.14
C TRP A 101 -3.23 -12.37 2.25
N GLN A 102 -4.48 -12.81 2.17
CA GLN A 102 -4.82 -14.24 2.23
C GLN A 102 -4.20 -15.03 1.08
N ASN A 103 -4.18 -14.46 -0.13
CA ASN A 103 -3.65 -15.14 -1.30
C ASN A 103 -2.12 -15.22 -1.31
N THR A 104 -1.41 -14.33 -0.62
CA THR A 104 0.04 -14.14 -0.81
C THR A 104 0.87 -14.39 0.46
N VAL A 105 0.56 -13.72 1.57
CA VAL A 105 1.49 -13.61 2.72
C VAL A 105 0.98 -14.26 4.00
N ALA A 106 -0.33 -14.56 4.12
CA ALA A 106 -0.94 -15.04 5.36
C ALA A 106 -0.27 -16.30 5.95
N GLY A 107 0.29 -17.17 5.10
CA GLY A 107 0.97 -18.41 5.51
C GLY A 107 2.50 -18.33 5.59
N TYR A 108 3.11 -17.16 5.37
CA TYR A 108 4.56 -17.07 5.14
C TYR A 108 5.40 -17.29 6.41
N CYS A 109 5.05 -16.62 7.50
CA CYS A 109 5.69 -16.75 8.82
C CYS A 109 4.65 -16.72 9.95
N THR A 110 3.94 -17.83 10.14
CA THR A 110 2.93 -17.98 11.20
C THR A 110 3.53 -18.44 12.52
N SER A 111 2.95 -18.02 13.65
CA SER A 111 3.33 -18.52 14.97
C SER A 111 2.85 -19.97 15.18
N PRO A 112 3.64 -20.86 15.82
CA PRO A 112 5.00 -20.64 16.32
C PRO A 112 6.03 -20.50 15.18
N TYR A 113 6.94 -19.52 15.29
CA TYR A 113 7.91 -19.23 14.24
C TYR A 113 8.93 -20.35 14.05
N SER A 114 9.20 -20.68 12.78
CA SER A 114 10.33 -21.51 12.39
C SER A 114 11.67 -20.80 12.65
N ASP A 115 12.77 -21.54 12.67
CA ASP A 115 14.12 -20.95 12.80
C ASP A 115 14.41 -19.90 11.71
N TYR A 116 13.95 -20.13 10.49
CA TYR A 116 14.06 -19.15 9.40
C TYR A 116 13.27 -17.87 9.71
N CYS A 117 12.02 -18.00 10.13
CA CYS A 117 11.18 -16.85 10.46
C CYS A 117 11.75 -16.04 11.64
N THR A 118 12.34 -16.70 12.63
CA THR A 118 13.05 -16.01 13.73
C THR A 118 14.24 -15.21 13.23
N ARG A 119 15.04 -15.76 12.31
CA ARG A 119 16.16 -15.02 11.67
C ARG A 119 15.66 -13.86 10.83
N LEU A 120 14.61 -14.07 10.04
CA LEU A 120 14.00 -13.03 9.21
C LEU A 120 13.45 -11.89 10.07
N GLN A 121 12.68 -12.20 11.11
CA GLN A 121 12.16 -11.19 12.04
C GLN A 121 13.29 -10.37 12.65
N THR A 122 14.35 -11.03 13.12
CA THR A 122 15.53 -10.37 13.69
C THR A 122 16.21 -9.44 12.69
N PHE A 123 16.39 -9.90 11.44
CA PHE A 123 16.98 -9.12 10.38
C PHE A 123 16.16 -7.87 10.06
N LEU A 124 14.85 -8.03 9.83
CA LEU A 124 13.96 -6.92 9.49
C LEU A 124 13.86 -5.90 10.63
N GLN A 125 13.77 -6.36 11.89
CA GLN A 125 13.75 -5.47 13.05
C GLN A 125 15.06 -4.71 13.23
N THR A 126 16.20 -5.37 12.99
CA THR A 126 17.52 -4.72 13.04
C THR A 126 17.65 -3.66 11.96
N ASN A 127 17.24 -3.99 10.73
CA ASN A 127 17.21 -3.04 9.62
C ASN A 127 16.31 -1.85 9.93
N TYR A 128 15.07 -2.10 10.39
CA TYR A 128 14.12 -1.03 10.71
C TYR A 128 14.67 -0.06 11.77
N LYS A 129 15.27 -0.60 12.84
CA LYS A 129 15.93 0.22 13.88
C LYS A 129 17.04 1.08 13.30
N TRP A 130 17.91 0.51 12.47
CA TRP A 130 18.98 1.25 11.80
C TRP A 130 18.41 2.37 10.91
N VAL A 131 17.38 2.10 10.11
CA VAL A 131 16.71 3.11 9.28
C VAL A 131 16.18 4.26 10.14
N MET A 132 15.45 3.96 11.22
CA MET A 132 14.91 5.00 12.12
C MET A 132 16.01 5.84 12.78
N GLU A 133 17.14 5.21 13.15
CA GLU A 133 18.32 5.92 13.65
C GLU A 133 18.92 6.85 12.59
N GLN A 134 19.01 6.40 11.34
CA GLN A 134 19.51 7.22 10.24
C GLN A 134 18.60 8.41 9.95
N ILE A 135 17.28 8.24 9.94
CA ILE A 135 16.32 9.35 9.80
C ILE A 135 16.55 10.39 10.90
N LYS A 136 16.66 9.94 12.16
CA LYS A 136 16.88 10.82 13.30
C LYS A 136 18.22 11.57 13.25
N GLN A 137 19.28 10.92 12.77
CA GLN A 137 20.62 11.50 12.70
C GLN A 137 20.80 12.47 11.52
N ASN A 138 19.93 12.40 10.51
CA ASN A 138 20.06 13.16 9.28
C ASN A 138 18.78 13.98 8.96
N PRO A 139 18.33 14.88 9.87
CA PRO A 139 17.06 15.59 9.74
C PRO A 139 16.97 16.51 8.50
N ASP A 140 18.11 16.99 8.02
CA ASP A 140 18.18 17.87 6.85
C ASP A 140 18.41 17.11 5.53
N SER A 141 18.56 15.78 5.57
CA SER A 141 18.83 14.97 4.39
C SER A 141 17.56 14.75 3.56
N PRO A 142 17.51 15.18 2.29
CA PRO A 142 16.37 14.94 1.42
C PRO A 142 16.13 13.44 1.18
N TYR A 143 17.20 12.64 1.20
CA TYR A 143 17.11 11.18 1.09
C TYR A 143 16.36 10.59 2.28
N TRP A 144 16.80 10.88 3.50
CA TRP A 144 16.19 10.32 4.71
C TRP A 144 14.79 10.88 4.97
N HIS A 145 14.50 12.11 4.52
CA HIS A 145 13.13 12.63 4.48
C HIS A 145 12.19 11.76 3.64
N ASN A 146 12.59 11.37 2.43
CA ASN A 146 11.78 10.50 1.58
C ASN A 146 11.59 9.10 2.18
N VAL A 147 12.63 8.56 2.81
CA VAL A 147 12.52 7.28 3.53
C VAL A 147 11.52 7.39 4.69
N GLU A 148 11.53 8.49 5.45
CA GLU A 148 10.53 8.75 6.49
C GLU A 148 9.11 8.80 5.92
N MET A 149 8.90 9.46 4.77
CA MET A 149 7.59 9.54 4.13
C MET A 149 7.06 8.15 3.72
N PHE A 150 7.92 7.26 3.23
CA PHE A 150 7.54 5.87 2.94
C PHE A 150 6.99 5.16 4.19
N TYR A 151 7.70 5.24 5.32
CA TYR A 151 7.24 4.59 6.54
C TYR A 151 5.99 5.25 7.12
N ALA A 152 5.87 6.57 7.06
CA ALA A 152 4.65 7.27 7.47
C ALA A 152 3.43 6.81 6.64
N GLN A 153 3.58 6.68 5.32
CA GLN A 153 2.53 6.15 4.44
C GLN A 153 2.21 4.69 4.74
N LEU A 154 3.20 3.85 5.01
CA LEU A 154 2.99 2.45 5.39
C LEU A 154 2.21 2.32 6.70
N MET A 155 2.53 3.12 7.72
CA MET A 155 1.77 3.12 8.98
C MET A 155 0.34 3.59 8.78
N GLY A 156 0.13 4.63 7.96
CA GLY A 156 -1.20 5.06 7.56
C GLY A 156 -1.98 3.94 6.87
N LEU A 157 -1.35 3.23 5.93
CA LEU A 157 -1.96 2.10 5.21
C LEU A 157 -2.45 1.01 6.17
N GLU A 158 -1.62 0.64 7.14
CA GLU A 158 -1.96 -0.35 8.16
C GLU A 158 -3.13 0.11 9.04
N ASP A 159 -3.08 1.33 9.57
CA ASP A 159 -4.17 1.90 10.38
C ASP A 159 -5.50 1.98 9.59
N GLY A 160 -5.43 2.39 8.32
CA GLY A 160 -6.58 2.49 7.44
C GLY A 160 -7.21 1.12 7.17
N TYR A 161 -6.36 0.11 6.94
CA TYR A 161 -6.76 -1.28 6.77
C TYR A 161 -7.41 -1.84 8.05
N LEU A 162 -6.78 -1.66 9.21
CA LEU A 162 -7.29 -2.15 10.49
C LEU A 162 -8.55 -1.40 10.93
N GLY A 163 -8.75 -0.16 10.47
CA GLY A 163 -9.83 0.71 10.92
C GLY A 163 -9.62 1.16 12.37
N THR A 164 -8.37 1.31 12.80
CA THR A 164 -8.04 1.84 14.13
C THR A 164 -8.58 3.27 14.25
N GLY A 165 -9.30 3.54 15.35
CA GLY A 165 -9.88 4.85 15.63
C GLY A 165 -8.81 5.95 15.73
N PRO A 166 -9.24 7.22 15.77
CA PRO A 166 -8.66 8.31 14.98
C PRO A 166 -7.12 8.30 14.99
N GLY A 167 -6.54 8.17 13.80
CA GLY A 167 -5.14 7.88 13.57
C GLY A 167 -4.20 8.98 14.03
N LYS A 168 -2.95 8.62 14.31
CA LYS A 168 -1.84 9.54 14.60
C LYS A 168 -0.61 9.04 13.88
N VAL A 169 0.18 9.96 13.33
CA VAL A 169 1.47 9.58 12.75
C VAL A 169 2.30 8.88 13.81
N HIS A 170 2.74 7.67 13.51
CA HIS A 170 3.61 6.86 14.35
C HIS A 170 4.55 6.05 13.46
N TYR A 171 5.50 5.38 14.10
CA TYR A 171 6.54 4.60 13.43
C TYR A 171 6.75 3.28 14.17
N ASP A 172 5.66 2.67 14.64
CA ASP A 172 5.67 1.41 15.37
C ASP A 172 5.39 0.25 14.41
N LEU A 173 6.38 -0.07 13.57
CA LEU A 173 6.22 -1.06 12.51
C LEU A 173 6.18 -2.50 13.07
N ASP A 174 5.12 -3.25 12.77
CA ASP A 174 5.18 -4.70 12.78
C ASP A 174 5.83 -5.20 11.48
N VAL A 175 7.05 -5.72 11.58
CA VAL A 175 7.79 -6.24 10.42
C VAL A 175 7.12 -7.43 9.74
N PHE A 176 6.21 -8.12 10.43
CA PHE A 176 5.38 -9.18 9.87
C PHE A 176 3.93 -8.75 9.63
N GLY A 177 3.61 -7.46 9.81
CA GLY A 177 2.34 -6.85 9.42
C GLY A 177 2.33 -6.45 7.94
N MET A 178 1.77 -5.28 7.64
CA MET A 178 1.61 -4.80 6.25
C MET A 178 2.95 -4.61 5.51
N TYR A 179 4.06 -4.54 6.22
CA TYR A 179 5.40 -4.50 5.63
C TYR A 179 5.69 -5.71 4.72
N MET A 180 5.14 -6.89 5.06
CA MET A 180 5.32 -8.11 4.26
C MET A 180 4.80 -7.99 2.83
N LEU A 181 3.77 -7.16 2.59
CA LEU A 181 3.26 -6.87 1.25
C LEU A 181 4.19 -5.94 0.44
N GLN A 182 5.11 -5.25 1.10
CA GLN A 182 6.05 -4.32 0.46
C GLN A 182 7.39 -4.96 0.10
N ILE A 183 7.79 -6.01 0.82
CA ILE A 183 9.08 -6.69 0.68
C ILE A 183 8.99 -8.00 -0.10
N GLY A 184 7.91 -8.22 -0.85
CA GLY A 184 7.64 -9.48 -1.55
C GLY A 184 8.76 -9.89 -2.50
N GLY A 185 9.38 -8.92 -3.20
CA GLY A 185 10.58 -9.15 -4.01
C GLY A 185 11.84 -9.38 -3.17
N ASP A 186 12.09 -8.55 -2.16
CA ASP A 186 13.25 -8.70 -1.26
C ASP A 186 13.30 -10.06 -0.56
N LEU A 187 12.13 -10.62 -0.25
CA LEU A 187 12.01 -11.95 0.36
C LEU A 187 12.64 -13.04 -0.51
N GLU A 188 12.63 -12.94 -1.84
CA GLU A 188 13.25 -13.94 -2.71
C GLU A 188 14.76 -14.08 -2.44
N ASP A 189 15.44 -12.96 -2.24
CA ASP A 189 16.88 -12.94 -1.93
C ASP A 189 17.14 -13.23 -0.44
N LEU A 190 16.30 -12.69 0.46
CA LEU A 190 16.42 -12.91 1.91
C LEU A 190 16.18 -14.37 2.30
N GLU A 191 15.32 -15.11 1.59
CA GLU A 191 15.16 -16.55 1.77
C GLU A 191 16.49 -17.29 1.62
N SER A 192 17.25 -16.96 0.56
CA SER A 192 18.56 -17.56 0.31
C SER A 192 19.59 -17.09 1.34
N ALA A 193 19.69 -15.77 1.56
CA ALA A 193 20.69 -15.18 2.45
C ALA A 193 20.52 -15.63 3.92
N LEU A 194 19.28 -15.92 4.34
CA LEU A 194 18.96 -16.39 5.68
C LEU A 194 18.76 -17.90 5.75
N HIS A 195 19.19 -18.64 4.73
CA HIS A 195 19.22 -20.11 4.70
C HIS A 195 17.85 -20.74 4.97
N LYS A 196 16.80 -20.30 4.26
CA LYS A 196 15.50 -20.98 4.28
C LYS A 196 15.65 -22.40 3.70
N PRO A 197 15.21 -23.47 4.39
CA PRO A 197 15.39 -24.84 3.92
C PRO A 197 14.76 -25.13 2.55
N GLN A 198 13.63 -24.48 2.24
CA GLN A 198 12.95 -24.57 0.96
C GLN A 198 12.57 -23.17 0.51
N GLN A 199 13.10 -22.74 -0.64
CA GLN A 199 12.77 -21.47 -1.25
C GLN A 199 11.34 -21.51 -1.79
N SER A 200 10.60 -20.41 -1.64
CA SER A 200 9.21 -20.28 -2.13
C SER A 200 9.13 -19.98 -3.63
N ARG A 201 10.28 -19.87 -4.30
CA ARG A 201 10.36 -19.53 -5.73
C ARG A 201 9.57 -20.52 -6.58
N VAL A 202 8.60 -20.00 -7.32
CA VAL A 202 7.88 -20.76 -8.36
C VAL A 202 8.78 -20.88 -9.59
N LEU A 203 8.78 -22.01 -10.29
CA LEU A 203 9.49 -22.15 -11.57
C LEU A 203 9.09 -21.03 -12.54
N GLY A 204 10.06 -20.25 -13.04
CA GLY A 204 9.83 -19.09 -13.92
C GLY A 204 9.66 -17.73 -13.22
N SER A 205 9.62 -17.68 -11.88
CA SER A 205 9.45 -16.44 -11.09
C SER A 205 10.63 -15.46 -11.13
N GLY A 206 11.71 -15.78 -11.84
CA GLY A 206 12.90 -14.92 -11.94
C GLY A 206 13.02 -14.07 -13.20
N SER A 207 11.96 -13.93 -14.00
CA SER A 207 12.05 -13.24 -15.29
C SER A 207 10.77 -12.47 -15.59
N CYS A 208 10.81 -11.14 -15.46
CA CYS A 208 9.85 -10.28 -16.15
C CYS A 208 10.35 -10.03 -17.58
N SER A 209 9.44 -9.76 -18.51
CA SER A 209 9.81 -9.32 -19.86
C SER A 209 9.64 -7.81 -19.99
N ALA A 210 10.53 -7.15 -20.73
CA ALA A 210 10.42 -5.72 -21.03
C ALA A 210 10.82 -5.47 -22.49
N LEU A 211 10.19 -4.46 -23.11
CA LEU A 211 10.46 -4.04 -24.48
C LEU A 211 10.57 -2.52 -24.54
N ILE A 212 11.68 -2.04 -25.12
CA ILE A 212 11.87 -0.64 -25.48
C ILE A 212 11.96 -0.61 -27.00
N LYS A 213 11.01 0.07 -27.65
CA LYS A 213 10.88 0.09 -29.10
C LYS A 213 10.80 1.53 -29.61
N LEU A 214 11.90 1.98 -30.21
CA LEU A 214 11.95 3.19 -31.03
C LEU A 214 11.34 2.89 -32.40
N LEU A 215 10.41 3.75 -32.86
CA LEU A 215 9.80 3.61 -34.17
C LEU A 215 10.81 3.91 -35.30
N PRO A 216 10.66 3.28 -36.49
CA PRO A 216 11.63 3.41 -37.58
C PRO A 216 11.85 4.85 -38.08
N ASP A 217 10.86 5.72 -37.91
CA ASP A 217 10.87 7.13 -38.29
C ASP A 217 11.23 8.07 -37.12
N PHE A 218 11.60 7.52 -35.97
CA PHE A 218 11.89 8.25 -34.74
C PHE A 218 10.73 9.10 -34.19
N SER A 219 9.49 8.84 -34.61
CA SER A 219 8.34 9.64 -34.17
C SER A 219 7.94 9.37 -32.72
N ASP A 220 8.24 8.17 -32.22
CA ASP A 220 7.79 7.72 -30.89
C ASP A 220 8.71 6.64 -30.30
N LEU A 221 8.63 6.49 -28.98
CA LEU A 221 9.33 5.50 -28.18
C LEU A 221 8.34 4.74 -27.30
N TYR A 222 8.07 3.48 -27.63
CA TYR A 222 7.25 2.61 -26.79
C TYR A 222 8.08 1.92 -25.73
N VAL A 223 7.51 1.85 -24.52
CA VAL A 223 8.06 1.11 -23.38
C VAL A 223 6.96 0.21 -22.84
N ALA A 224 7.23 -1.09 -22.79
CA ALA A 224 6.30 -2.10 -22.27
C ALA A 224 7.01 -3.03 -21.29
N GLN A 225 6.25 -3.55 -20.33
CA GLN A 225 6.70 -4.52 -19.34
C GLN A 225 5.60 -5.54 -19.08
N ASP A 226 6.00 -6.79 -18.86
CA ASP A 226 5.14 -7.92 -18.55
C ASP A 226 5.69 -8.63 -17.31
N THR A 227 4.96 -8.48 -16.19
CA THR A 227 5.34 -9.07 -14.90
C THR A 227 4.97 -10.54 -14.86
N TRP A 228 5.93 -11.40 -14.56
CA TRP A 228 5.69 -12.81 -14.30
C TRP A 228 5.62 -13.04 -12.79
N SER A 229 4.49 -13.57 -12.31
CA SER A 229 4.27 -13.85 -10.90
C SER A 229 3.29 -15.02 -10.73
N GLY A 230 3.13 -15.50 -9.50
CA GLY A 230 2.13 -16.52 -9.19
C GLY A 230 0.71 -16.01 -9.44
N PHE A 231 -0.17 -16.87 -9.95
CA PHE A 231 -1.57 -16.53 -10.23
C PHE A 231 -2.34 -16.02 -8.99
N ASN A 232 -1.92 -16.44 -7.80
CA ASN A 232 -2.45 -15.96 -6.52
C ASN A 232 -2.22 -14.44 -6.30
N SER A 233 -1.29 -13.80 -7.03
CA SER A 233 -1.02 -12.36 -6.94
C SER A 233 -1.80 -11.49 -7.96
N MET A 234 -2.76 -12.07 -8.70
CA MET A 234 -3.47 -11.37 -9.79
C MET A 234 -4.62 -10.45 -9.33
N LEU A 235 -4.69 -10.07 -8.05
CA LEU A 235 -5.52 -8.95 -7.60
C LEU A 235 -4.75 -7.65 -7.81
N ARG A 236 -5.20 -6.83 -8.77
CA ARG A 236 -4.41 -5.71 -9.30
C ARG A 236 -5.13 -4.39 -9.13
N ILE A 237 -4.38 -3.37 -8.70
CA ILE A 237 -4.84 -1.99 -8.61
C ILE A 237 -3.89 -1.11 -9.43
N LEU A 238 -4.42 -0.43 -10.44
CA LEU A 238 -3.70 0.66 -11.10
C LEU A 238 -3.84 1.91 -10.24
N LYS A 239 -2.71 2.48 -9.78
CA LYS A 239 -2.70 3.57 -8.82
C LYS A 239 -2.12 4.84 -9.43
N ARG A 240 -2.80 5.95 -9.19
CA ARG A 240 -2.30 7.30 -9.41
C ARG A 240 -2.16 8.00 -8.07
N TYR A 241 -0.98 8.50 -7.77
CA TYR A 241 -0.72 9.31 -6.60
C TYR A 241 -0.34 10.72 -7.02
N ASN A 242 -1.08 11.70 -6.50
CA ASN A 242 -0.84 13.13 -6.68
C ASN A 242 -0.50 13.75 -5.32
N PHE A 243 0.77 13.66 -4.95
CA PHE A 243 1.25 14.07 -3.64
C PHE A 243 1.87 15.47 -3.67
N SER A 244 1.56 16.28 -2.66
CA SER A 244 2.10 17.64 -2.48
C SER A 244 3.22 17.72 -1.43
N TYR A 245 4.14 16.74 -1.41
CA TYR A 245 5.23 16.70 -0.44
C TYR A 245 6.18 17.89 -0.62
N THR A 246 6.65 18.46 0.49
CA THR A 246 7.66 19.51 0.45
C THR A 246 9.04 18.85 0.48
N MET A 247 9.87 19.13 -0.52
CA MET A 247 11.28 18.74 -0.48
C MET A 247 12.09 19.89 0.12
N THR A 248 12.96 19.58 1.07
CA THR A 248 14.05 20.48 1.47
C THR A 248 15.11 20.41 0.36
N ASP A 249 15.22 21.46 -0.44
CA ASP A 249 16.29 21.56 -1.43
C ASP A 249 17.60 21.92 -0.71
N SER A 250 18.50 20.95 -0.59
CA SER A 250 19.79 21.11 0.08
C SER A 250 20.71 22.10 -0.62
N THR A 251 20.44 22.44 -1.89
CA THR A 251 21.29 23.34 -2.67
C THR A 251 20.86 24.81 -2.65
N SER A 252 19.60 25.11 -2.30
CA SER A 252 19.07 26.48 -2.40
C SER A 252 18.55 27.06 -1.09
N GLY A 253 18.42 26.26 -0.03
CA GLY A 253 17.81 26.70 1.24
C GLY A 253 16.34 27.12 1.10
N LYS A 254 15.73 26.88 -0.07
CA LYS A 254 14.32 27.18 -0.35
C LYS A 254 13.50 25.89 -0.22
N LYS A 255 12.40 25.96 0.53
CA LYS A 255 11.37 24.92 0.53
C LYS A 255 10.60 25.03 -0.77
N ASN A 256 10.89 24.14 -1.72
CA ASN A 256 10.09 24.05 -2.95
C ASN A 256 9.01 22.99 -2.73
N PHE A 257 7.77 23.33 -3.05
CA PHE A 257 6.68 22.35 -3.13
C PHE A 257 6.89 21.56 -4.42
N THR A 258 7.16 20.26 -4.31
CA THR A 258 7.26 19.39 -5.46
C THR A 258 6.02 18.51 -5.47
N THR A 259 5.16 18.70 -6.46
CA THR A 259 4.07 17.76 -6.68
C THR A 259 4.66 16.50 -7.29
N PHE A 260 4.58 15.38 -6.57
CA PHE A 260 4.91 14.08 -7.10
C PHE A 260 3.65 13.47 -7.71
N ASN A 261 3.60 13.46 -9.04
CA ASN A 261 2.62 12.68 -9.78
C ASN A 261 3.27 11.33 -10.12
N TYR A 262 2.79 10.28 -9.47
CA TYR A 262 3.23 8.93 -9.67
C TYR A 262 2.07 8.11 -10.22
N ASP A 263 2.16 7.70 -11.49
CA ASP A 263 1.32 6.64 -12.03
C ASP A 263 2.10 5.33 -11.89
N PHE A 264 1.68 4.47 -10.95
CA PHE A 264 2.30 3.15 -10.78
C PHE A 264 1.24 2.06 -10.78
N THR A 265 1.52 1.00 -11.53
CA THR A 265 0.82 -0.27 -11.36
C THR A 265 1.39 -0.94 -10.11
N ILE A 266 0.65 -0.94 -9.01
CA ILE A 266 1.03 -1.73 -7.84
C ILE A 266 0.46 -3.13 -8.03
N TYR A 267 1.35 -4.05 -8.43
CA TYR A 267 1.23 -5.42 -7.98
C TYR A 267 1.52 -5.40 -6.48
N PHE A 268 0.80 -6.17 -5.66
CA PHE A 268 1.23 -6.45 -4.27
C PHE A 268 2.53 -7.29 -4.20
N LYS A 269 3.40 -7.12 -5.21
CA LYS A 269 4.70 -7.72 -5.37
C LYS A 269 5.54 -6.78 -6.24
N LYS A 270 6.34 -5.93 -5.60
CA LYS A 270 7.65 -5.58 -6.14
C LYS A 270 8.69 -6.14 -5.20
#